data_AF-A0A0S3UCC4-F1
#
_entry.id   AF-A0A0S3UCC4-F1
#
_cell.length_a   1.000
_cell.length_b   1.000
_cell.length_c   1.000
_cell.angle_alpha   90.00
_cell.angle_beta   90.00
_cell.angle_gamma   90.00
#
_symmetry.space_group_name_H-M   'P 1'
#
loop_
_entity.id
_entity.type
_entity.pdbx_description
1 polymer ?
#
loop_
_entity_poly.entity_id
_entity_poly.type
_entity_poly.pdbx_seq_one_letter_code
_entity_poly.pdbx_strand_id
1 'polypeptide(L)'
;MSRDIRLFPTYSQRENQTTNHCLLILKMLYEENPKFLSEVLSYLLDEEFSGIVGVKFFQQKRVKGCIPDGEIAQEPFSILIETKIGNNFGKQQLSAHLEALKKKQGRKVLIALGNFECEEFPRNQILEEIATSAKSNDIFFACVSFEKFLQSLQLNHLPKNLADAIVDLSEYFDEENLLPSWKYRLDVVNCAQTFEQIIQQRAYICPAIGGHYNHRRSLYFGMYRSKRVEQIASIDAVIDLESDAESMLKWKNVNLSNESLISMAQERYRSCDVRCEYPARVFVLGELHPTTFSKSSPGGMQGTKQYFDIGNLAVKDAAELATKLAGKTWDNY
;
A
#
# COMPACT_ATOMS: atom_id res chain seq x y z
N MET A 1 -21.32 -21.26 -10.02
CA MET A 1 -21.04 -21.27 -11.47
C MET A 1 -19.74 -20.50 -11.68
N SER A 2 -18.74 -21.10 -12.32
CA SER A 2 -17.56 -20.37 -12.79
C SER A 2 -17.96 -19.40 -13.90
N ARG A 3 -17.34 -18.22 -13.95
CA ARG A 3 -17.50 -17.25 -15.03
C ARG A 3 -16.11 -16.97 -15.61
N ASP A 4 -16.00 -16.93 -16.93
CA ASP A 4 -14.75 -16.58 -17.60
C ASP A 4 -14.37 -15.12 -17.35
N ILE A 5 -13.07 -14.82 -17.43
CA ILE A 5 -12.54 -13.45 -17.39
C ILE A 5 -13.09 -12.67 -18.59
N ARG A 6 -13.60 -11.47 -18.35
CA ARG A 6 -14.19 -10.61 -19.39
C ARG A 6 -13.67 -9.19 -19.29
N LEU A 7 -13.57 -8.52 -20.44
CA LEU A 7 -13.27 -7.08 -20.53
C LEU A 7 -14.33 -6.23 -19.82
N PHE A 8 -15.60 -6.63 -19.91
CA PHE A 8 -16.73 -5.95 -19.28
C PHE A 8 -17.39 -6.88 -18.24
N PRO A 9 -16.86 -6.92 -17.00
CA PRO A 9 -17.44 -7.75 -15.95
C PRO A 9 -18.84 -7.27 -15.53
N THR A 10 -19.76 -8.20 -15.33
CA THR A 10 -21.09 -7.93 -14.75
C THR A 10 -21.19 -8.33 -13.28
N TYR A 11 -20.04 -8.42 -12.59
CA TYR A 11 -20.02 -8.72 -11.16
C TYR A 11 -20.60 -7.56 -10.36
N SER A 12 -21.44 -7.83 -9.38
CA SER A 12 -21.98 -6.81 -8.46
C SER A 12 -21.05 -6.51 -7.29
N GLN A 13 -20.23 -7.48 -6.90
CA GLN A 13 -19.26 -7.33 -5.81
C GLN A 13 -17.97 -6.71 -6.34
N ARG A 14 -17.56 -5.60 -5.72
CA ARG A 14 -16.34 -4.84 -6.08
C ARG A 14 -15.08 -5.71 -6.06
N GLU A 15 -14.90 -6.57 -5.04
CA GLU A 15 -13.76 -7.51 -4.94
C GLU A 15 -13.63 -8.43 -6.16
N ASN A 16 -14.75 -8.90 -6.71
CA ASN A 16 -14.75 -9.76 -7.90
C ASN A 16 -14.42 -8.98 -9.17
N GLN A 17 -14.84 -7.71 -9.28
CA GLN A 17 -14.45 -6.83 -10.38
C GLN A 17 -12.94 -6.56 -10.36
N THR A 18 -12.40 -6.20 -9.19
CA THR A 18 -10.96 -6.00 -9.00
C THR A 18 -10.16 -7.26 -9.36
N THR A 19 -10.62 -8.43 -8.89
CA THR A 19 -9.99 -9.73 -9.24
C THR A 19 -10.00 -9.97 -10.75
N ASN A 20 -11.13 -9.69 -11.42
CA ASN A 20 -11.25 -9.84 -12.87
C ASN A 20 -10.29 -8.91 -13.63
N HIS A 21 -10.15 -7.64 -13.23
CA HIS A 21 -9.20 -6.72 -13.87
C HIS A 21 -7.75 -7.15 -13.68
N CYS A 22 -7.38 -7.63 -12.47
CA CYS A 22 -6.04 -8.18 -12.23
C CYS A 22 -5.76 -9.40 -13.13
N LEU A 23 -6.70 -10.35 -13.18
CA LEU A 23 -6.58 -11.54 -14.01
C LEU A 23 -6.55 -11.22 -15.50
N LEU A 24 -7.27 -10.19 -15.95
CA LEU A 24 -7.26 -9.73 -17.33
C LEU A 24 -5.85 -9.27 -17.74
N ILE A 25 -5.19 -8.44 -16.95
CA ILE A 25 -3.82 -8.01 -17.24
C ILE A 25 -2.85 -9.20 -17.24
N LEU A 26 -2.93 -10.11 -16.27
CA LEU A 26 -2.09 -11.31 -16.24
C LEU A 26 -2.31 -12.21 -17.47
N LYS A 27 -3.55 -12.32 -17.93
CA LYS A 27 -3.91 -13.03 -19.16
C LYS A 27 -3.28 -12.34 -20.38
N MET A 28 -3.43 -11.03 -20.51
CA MET A 28 -2.87 -10.25 -21.63
C MET A 28 -1.33 -10.37 -21.68
N LEU A 29 -0.65 -10.35 -20.52
CA LEU A 29 0.79 -10.59 -20.44
C LEU A 29 1.18 -11.96 -20.99
N TYR A 30 0.46 -13.03 -20.60
CA TYR A 30 0.73 -14.37 -21.09
C TYR A 30 0.47 -14.54 -22.59
N GLU A 31 -0.63 -13.96 -23.09
CA GLU A 31 -1.00 -13.99 -24.51
C GLU A 31 0.00 -13.27 -25.39
N GLU A 32 0.58 -12.17 -24.89
CA GLU A 32 1.64 -11.45 -25.60
C GLU A 32 2.97 -12.23 -25.56
N ASN A 33 3.42 -12.61 -24.36
CA ASN A 33 4.62 -13.40 -24.18
C ASN A 33 4.62 -14.12 -22.82
N PRO A 34 4.66 -15.46 -22.77
CA PRO A 34 4.72 -16.21 -21.51
C PRO A 34 5.85 -15.77 -20.57
N LYS A 35 6.94 -15.21 -21.10
CA LYS A 35 8.04 -14.64 -20.30
C LYS A 35 7.59 -13.46 -19.45
N PHE A 36 6.71 -12.60 -19.95
CA PHE A 36 6.22 -11.44 -19.20
C PHE A 36 5.46 -11.89 -17.95
N LEU A 37 4.55 -12.86 -18.09
CA LEU A 37 3.89 -13.43 -16.94
C LEU A 37 4.89 -14.13 -16.00
N SER A 38 5.91 -14.81 -16.54
CA SER A 38 6.96 -15.42 -15.71
C SER A 38 7.71 -14.38 -14.87
N GLU A 39 8.09 -13.24 -15.44
CA GLU A 39 8.80 -12.16 -14.76
C GLU A 39 7.94 -11.54 -13.65
N VAL A 40 6.67 -11.26 -13.97
CA VAL A 40 5.69 -10.72 -13.01
C VAL A 40 5.49 -11.69 -11.84
N LEU A 41 5.29 -12.98 -12.11
CA LEU A 41 5.13 -13.98 -11.05
C LEU A 41 6.41 -14.16 -10.23
N SER A 42 7.59 -14.05 -10.84
CA SER A 42 8.87 -14.11 -10.12
C SER A 42 9.06 -12.89 -9.21
N TYR A 43 8.58 -11.72 -9.62
CA TYR A 43 8.61 -10.53 -8.76
C TYR A 43 7.60 -10.64 -7.60
N LEU A 44 6.42 -11.21 -7.85
CA LEU A 44 5.38 -11.37 -6.84
C LEU A 44 5.68 -12.46 -5.81
N LEU A 45 6.29 -13.56 -6.25
CA LEU A 45 6.43 -14.81 -5.51
C LEU A 45 7.90 -15.18 -5.23
N ASP A 46 8.81 -14.23 -5.40
CA ASP A 46 10.25 -14.41 -5.37
C ASP A 46 10.75 -15.41 -6.44
N GLU A 47 12.06 -15.72 -6.46
CA GLU A 47 12.69 -16.52 -7.52
C GLU A 47 12.18 -17.96 -7.64
N GLU A 48 11.34 -18.44 -6.72
CA GLU A 48 10.76 -19.78 -6.76
C GLU A 48 9.86 -20.03 -7.99
N PHE A 49 9.41 -18.98 -8.68
CA PHE A 49 8.59 -19.09 -9.89
C PHE A 49 9.32 -18.80 -11.20
N SER A 50 10.64 -18.57 -11.15
CA SER A 50 11.42 -18.25 -12.33
C SER A 50 11.45 -19.40 -13.33
N GLY A 51 11.02 -19.12 -14.56
CA GLY A 51 11.07 -20.08 -15.67
C GLY A 51 10.07 -21.23 -15.56
N ILE A 52 9.04 -21.14 -14.73
CA ILE A 52 7.96 -22.17 -14.66
C ILE A 52 6.90 -21.94 -15.75
N VAL A 53 6.69 -20.69 -16.16
CA VAL A 53 5.60 -20.31 -17.07
C VAL A 53 5.97 -20.58 -18.53
N GLY A 54 5.06 -21.26 -19.23
CA GLY A 54 5.17 -21.54 -20.66
C GLY A 54 5.75 -22.91 -20.99
N VAL A 55 5.70 -23.24 -22.28
CA VAL A 55 6.15 -24.54 -22.79
C VAL A 55 7.67 -24.55 -22.94
N LYS A 56 8.30 -25.61 -22.43
CA LYS A 56 9.74 -25.87 -22.58
C LYS A 56 9.97 -26.98 -23.61
N PHE A 57 11.08 -26.85 -24.33
CA PHE A 57 11.52 -27.79 -25.34
C PHE A 57 12.87 -28.35 -24.93
N PHE A 58 12.98 -29.68 -24.87
CA PHE A 58 14.21 -30.39 -24.54
C PHE A 58 14.58 -31.33 -25.68
N GLN A 59 15.88 -31.53 -25.91
CA GLN A 59 16.41 -32.54 -26.82
C GLN A 59 17.24 -33.55 -26.03
N GLN A 60 17.14 -34.83 -26.40
CA GLN A 60 17.97 -35.92 -25.85
C GLN A 60 17.95 -36.05 -24.32
N LYS A 61 16.84 -35.67 -23.67
CA LYS A 61 16.72 -35.79 -22.23
C LYS A 61 16.52 -37.26 -21.85
N ARG A 62 17.46 -37.83 -21.08
CA ARG A 62 17.34 -39.21 -20.59
C ARG A 62 16.13 -39.36 -19.67
N VAL A 63 15.14 -40.13 -20.10
CA VAL A 63 14.07 -40.66 -19.25
C VAL A 63 14.45 -42.08 -18.86
N LYS A 64 14.02 -42.58 -17.69
CA LYS A 64 14.39 -43.93 -17.21
C LYS A 64 14.11 -44.99 -18.29
N GLY A 65 15.18 -45.47 -18.93
CA GLY A 65 15.15 -46.52 -19.97
C GLY A 65 14.93 -46.05 -21.42
N CYS A 66 14.77 -44.75 -21.69
CA CYS A 66 14.53 -44.24 -23.05
C CYS A 66 15.12 -42.83 -23.23
N ILE A 67 15.72 -42.56 -24.39
CA ILE A 67 16.18 -41.22 -24.77
C ILE A 67 15.29 -40.76 -25.93
N PRO A 68 14.19 -40.03 -25.67
CA PRO A 68 13.41 -39.41 -26.73
C PRO A 68 14.26 -38.36 -27.46
N ASP A 69 14.07 -38.25 -28.77
CA ASP A 69 14.74 -37.25 -29.61
C ASP A 69 14.33 -35.81 -29.23
N GLY A 70 13.09 -35.63 -28.75
CA GLY A 70 12.59 -34.37 -28.24
C GLY A 70 11.48 -34.54 -27.21
N GLU A 71 11.40 -33.61 -26.27
CA GLU A 71 10.33 -33.49 -25.26
C GLU A 71 9.78 -32.06 -25.29
N ILE A 72 8.46 -31.94 -25.35
CA ILE A 72 7.73 -30.69 -25.21
C ILE A 72 6.91 -30.81 -23.94
N ALA A 73 7.21 -29.99 -22.92
CA ALA A 73 6.58 -30.12 -21.62
C ALA A 73 6.38 -28.75 -20.97
N GLN A 74 5.35 -28.64 -20.15
CA GLN A 74 5.12 -27.51 -19.25
C GLN A 74 4.92 -28.05 -17.85
N GLU A 75 5.64 -27.48 -16.89
CA GLU A 75 5.48 -27.84 -15.49
C GLU A 75 4.09 -27.36 -15.01
N PRO A 76 3.26 -28.25 -14.45
CA PRO A 76 1.95 -27.84 -13.97
C PRO A 76 2.13 -26.89 -12.78
N PHE A 77 1.31 -25.84 -12.74
CA PHE A 77 1.19 -24.97 -11.58
C PHE A 77 -0.25 -24.51 -11.40
N SER A 78 -0.60 -24.08 -10.19
CA SER A 78 -1.93 -23.57 -9.85
C SER A 78 -1.78 -22.41 -8.87
N ILE A 79 -2.33 -21.27 -9.26
CA ILE A 79 -2.36 -20.06 -8.44
C ILE A 79 -3.82 -19.76 -8.10
N LEU A 80 -4.14 -19.69 -6.82
CA LEU A 80 -5.39 -19.12 -6.33
C LEU A 80 -5.13 -17.70 -5.86
N ILE A 81 -5.98 -16.77 -6.28
CA ILE A 81 -5.93 -15.36 -5.87
C ILE A 81 -7.22 -15.07 -5.12
N GLU A 82 -7.09 -14.62 -3.87
CA GLU A 82 -8.20 -14.10 -3.07
C GLU A 82 -7.99 -12.59 -2.92
N THR A 83 -8.95 -11.79 -3.39
CA THR A 83 -8.85 -10.32 -3.36
C THR A 83 -9.74 -9.73 -2.28
N LYS A 84 -9.18 -8.84 -1.46
CA LYS A 84 -9.93 -8.00 -0.52
C LYS A 84 -9.59 -6.53 -0.74
N ILE A 85 -10.61 -5.67 -0.71
CA ILE A 85 -10.39 -4.20 -0.81
C ILE A 85 -9.56 -3.71 0.38
N GLY A 86 -9.84 -4.25 1.58
CA GLY A 86 -9.02 -4.07 2.78
C GLY A 86 -8.02 -5.20 3.00
N ASN A 87 -7.80 -5.55 4.26
CA ASN A 87 -6.88 -6.59 4.74
C ASN A 87 -7.59 -7.71 5.54
N ASN A 88 -8.92 -7.69 5.60
CA ASN A 88 -9.72 -8.62 6.41
C ASN A 88 -9.93 -9.96 5.70
N PHE A 89 -8.90 -10.81 5.73
CA PHE A 89 -8.98 -12.18 5.23
C PHE A 89 -9.51 -13.15 6.30
N GLY A 90 -10.55 -13.91 5.96
CA GLY A 90 -11.11 -14.91 6.87
C GLY A 90 -10.26 -16.18 6.91
N LYS A 91 -9.88 -16.64 8.12
CA LYS A 91 -9.12 -17.89 8.33
C LYS A 91 -9.76 -19.09 7.63
N GLN A 92 -11.08 -19.24 7.76
CA GLN A 92 -11.83 -20.35 7.17
C GLN A 92 -11.73 -20.36 5.64
N GLN A 93 -11.85 -19.19 5.02
CA GLN A 93 -11.76 -19.04 3.57
C GLN A 93 -10.37 -19.40 3.05
N LEU A 94 -9.31 -18.82 3.65
CA LEU A 94 -7.93 -19.13 3.28
C LEU A 94 -7.59 -20.62 3.50
N SER A 95 -8.06 -21.21 4.59
CA SER A 95 -7.86 -22.64 4.87
C SER A 95 -8.55 -23.53 3.82
N ALA A 96 -9.76 -23.16 3.39
CA ALA A 96 -10.46 -23.87 2.32
C ALA A 96 -9.71 -23.77 0.98
N HIS A 97 -9.09 -22.63 0.67
CA HIS A 97 -8.24 -22.48 -0.51
C HIS A 97 -6.99 -23.37 -0.45
N LEU A 98 -6.35 -23.49 0.72
CA LEU A 98 -5.23 -24.41 0.89
C LEU A 98 -5.65 -25.86 0.64
N GLU A 99 -6.78 -26.32 1.19
CA GLU A 99 -7.31 -27.67 0.94
C GLU A 99 -7.64 -27.92 -0.54
N ALA A 100 -8.14 -26.90 -1.25
CA ALA A 100 -8.38 -26.98 -2.68
C ALA A 100 -7.06 -27.11 -3.48
N LEU A 101 -6.02 -26.37 -3.10
CA LEU A 101 -4.70 -26.42 -3.73
C LEU A 101 -3.97 -27.74 -3.50
N LYS A 102 -4.13 -28.39 -2.34
CA LYS A 102 -3.53 -29.71 -2.07
C LYS A 102 -3.87 -30.75 -3.14
N LYS A 103 -5.09 -30.67 -3.69
CA LYS A 103 -5.60 -31.57 -4.73
C LYS A 103 -5.07 -31.28 -6.14
N LYS A 104 -4.35 -30.17 -6.34
CA LYS A 104 -3.77 -29.78 -7.63
C LYS A 104 -2.39 -30.42 -7.82
N GLN A 105 -1.98 -30.57 -9.08
CA GLN A 105 -0.66 -31.08 -9.43
C GLN A 105 0.35 -29.95 -9.64
N GLY A 106 1.62 -30.25 -9.40
CA GLY A 106 2.72 -29.32 -9.60
C GLY A 106 2.76 -28.18 -8.58
N ARG A 107 3.28 -27.03 -8.98
CA ARG A 107 3.55 -25.91 -8.05
C ARG A 107 2.24 -25.25 -7.62
N LYS A 108 2.06 -25.05 -6.31
CA LYS A 108 0.81 -24.53 -5.72
C LYS A 108 1.07 -23.18 -5.07
N VAL A 109 0.24 -22.21 -5.39
CA VAL A 109 0.37 -20.84 -4.87
C VAL A 109 -0.98 -20.34 -4.40
N LEU A 110 -1.00 -19.71 -3.25
CA LEU A 110 -2.10 -18.88 -2.76
C LEU A 110 -1.61 -17.44 -2.61
N ILE A 111 -2.22 -16.53 -3.36
CA ILE A 111 -2.00 -15.09 -3.25
C ILE A 111 -3.21 -14.48 -2.52
N ALA A 112 -2.96 -13.88 -1.37
CA ALA A 112 -3.89 -12.95 -0.76
C ALA A 112 -3.55 -11.55 -1.31
N LEU A 113 -4.43 -10.98 -2.14
CA LEU A 113 -4.28 -9.65 -2.74
C LEU A 113 -5.17 -8.66 -2.00
N GLY A 114 -4.59 -7.61 -1.42
CA GLY A 114 -5.40 -6.63 -0.70
C GLY A 114 -4.61 -5.43 -0.22
N ASN A 115 -5.24 -4.56 0.56
CA ASN A 115 -4.55 -3.40 1.10
C ASN A 115 -3.79 -3.77 2.37
N PHE A 116 -2.65 -4.44 2.20
CA PHE A 116 -1.74 -4.70 3.30
C PHE A 116 -0.97 -3.42 3.63
N GLU A 117 -1.16 -2.90 4.84
CA GLU A 117 -0.25 -1.90 5.37
C GLU A 117 1.13 -2.58 5.57
N CYS A 118 2.24 -1.91 5.20
CA CYS A 118 3.56 -2.55 5.03
C CYS A 118 4.15 -3.18 6.31
N GLU A 119 3.44 -3.13 7.44
CA GLU A 119 3.86 -3.68 8.73
C GLU A 119 2.87 -4.68 9.35
N GLU A 120 1.73 -4.99 8.70
CA GLU A 120 0.71 -5.86 9.28
C GLU A 120 0.95 -7.36 9.06
N PHE A 121 1.86 -7.73 8.15
CA PHE A 121 2.20 -9.13 7.93
C PHE A 121 2.72 -9.84 9.19
N PRO A 122 3.69 -9.28 9.96
CA PRO A 122 4.15 -9.89 11.22
C PRO A 122 3.21 -9.67 12.42
N ARG A 123 1.99 -9.13 12.25
CA ARG A 123 1.04 -8.91 13.36
C ARG A 123 -0.33 -9.55 13.14
N ASN A 124 -0.64 -10.00 11.92
CA ASN A 124 -1.88 -10.70 11.64
C ASN A 124 -1.71 -12.20 11.88
N GLN A 125 -2.02 -12.63 13.11
CA GLN A 125 -1.94 -14.03 13.54
C GLN A 125 -2.63 -15.00 12.57
N ILE A 126 -3.73 -14.59 11.93
CA ILE A 126 -4.44 -15.44 10.96
C ILE A 126 -3.56 -15.70 9.74
N LEU A 127 -2.90 -14.67 9.20
CA LEU A 127 -2.05 -14.80 8.01
C LEU A 127 -0.78 -15.61 8.33
N GLU A 128 -0.21 -15.46 9.53
CA GLU A 128 0.94 -16.26 10.00
C GLU A 128 0.59 -17.75 10.16
N GLU A 129 -0.57 -18.06 10.73
CA GLU A 129 -1.07 -19.43 10.84
C GLU A 129 -1.29 -20.04 9.45
N ILE A 130 -1.86 -19.27 8.52
CA ILE A 130 -2.08 -19.71 7.14
C ILE A 130 -0.75 -19.90 6.41
N ALA A 131 0.24 -19.02 6.59
CA ALA A 131 1.57 -19.18 6.01
C ALA A 131 2.26 -20.46 6.51
N THR A 132 2.16 -20.74 7.81
CA THR A 132 2.70 -21.95 8.44
C THR A 132 2.01 -23.21 7.90
N SER A 133 0.69 -23.17 7.80
CA SER A 133 -0.11 -24.26 7.21
C SER A 133 0.23 -24.48 5.73
N ALA A 134 0.36 -23.42 4.94
CA ALA A 134 0.72 -23.49 3.53
C ALA A 134 2.09 -24.15 3.34
N LYS A 135 3.10 -23.71 4.11
CA LYS A 135 4.45 -24.30 4.09
C LYS A 135 4.44 -25.80 4.42
N SER A 136 3.63 -26.21 5.39
CA SER A 136 3.49 -27.62 5.78
C SER A 136 2.86 -28.50 4.70
N ASN A 137 2.19 -27.89 3.71
CA ASN A 137 1.49 -28.58 2.63
C ASN A 137 2.16 -28.37 1.25
N ASP A 138 3.40 -27.87 1.24
CA ASP A 138 4.14 -27.51 0.01
C ASP A 138 3.34 -26.54 -0.89
N ILE A 139 2.72 -25.56 -0.26
CA ILE A 139 1.99 -24.47 -0.93
C ILE A 139 2.73 -23.17 -0.60
N PHE A 140 3.05 -22.39 -1.63
CA PHE A 140 3.58 -21.05 -1.45
C PHE A 140 2.45 -20.08 -1.12
N PHE A 141 2.62 -19.28 -0.07
CA PHE A 141 1.63 -18.29 0.35
C PHE A 141 2.25 -16.89 0.31
N ALA A 142 1.60 -15.99 -0.42
CA ALA A 142 2.06 -14.61 -0.57
C ALA A 142 0.94 -13.63 -0.21
N CYS A 143 1.26 -12.64 0.61
CA CYS A 143 0.46 -11.44 0.77
C CYS A 143 1.00 -10.35 -0.16
N VAL A 144 0.15 -9.86 -1.05
CA VAL A 144 0.54 -8.91 -2.11
C VAL A 144 -0.34 -7.67 -1.98
N SER A 145 0.28 -6.49 -1.86
CA SER A 145 -0.45 -5.23 -1.92
C SER A 145 -0.83 -4.86 -3.35
N PHE A 146 -1.90 -4.10 -3.56
CA PHE A 146 -2.25 -3.57 -4.89
C PHE A 146 -1.09 -2.78 -5.52
N GLU A 147 -0.31 -2.10 -4.69
CA GLU A 147 0.88 -1.39 -5.13
C GLU A 147 2.00 -2.35 -5.58
N LYS A 148 2.33 -3.37 -4.76
CA LYS A 148 3.32 -4.39 -5.16
C LYS A 148 2.88 -5.10 -6.44
N PHE A 149 1.57 -5.33 -6.59
CA PHE A 149 0.99 -5.86 -7.82
C PHE A 149 1.24 -4.93 -9.02
N LEU A 150 0.91 -3.64 -8.95
CA LEU A 150 1.20 -2.71 -10.04
C LEU A 150 2.69 -2.62 -10.37
N GLN A 151 3.55 -2.52 -9.37
CA GLN A 151 5.01 -2.49 -9.57
C GLN A 151 5.51 -3.73 -10.31
N SER A 152 4.96 -4.92 -9.98
CA SER A 152 5.32 -6.17 -10.67
C SER A 152 4.97 -6.18 -12.16
N LEU A 153 4.03 -5.34 -12.59
CA LEU A 153 3.60 -5.24 -13.99
C LEU A 153 4.48 -4.29 -14.82
N GLN A 154 5.29 -3.43 -14.19
CA GLN A 154 6.10 -2.40 -14.87
C GLN A 154 7.37 -2.97 -15.49
N LEU A 155 7.25 -3.82 -16.52
CA LEU A 155 8.40 -4.36 -17.25
C LEU A 155 8.87 -3.36 -18.33
N ASN A 156 10.18 -3.14 -18.42
CA ASN A 156 10.80 -2.12 -19.30
C ASN A 156 10.56 -2.32 -20.82
N HIS A 157 10.09 -3.50 -21.22
CA HIS A 157 10.04 -3.94 -22.61
C HIS A 157 8.63 -4.34 -23.05
N LEU A 158 7.60 -3.83 -22.37
CA LEU A 158 6.21 -4.08 -22.75
C LEU A 158 5.81 -3.31 -24.01
N PRO A 159 5.06 -3.95 -24.91
CA PRO A 159 4.30 -3.28 -25.96
C PRO A 159 3.40 -2.17 -25.42
N LYS A 160 3.20 -1.12 -26.23
CA LYS A 160 2.45 0.07 -25.83
C LYS A 160 1.02 -0.24 -25.37
N ASN A 161 0.31 -1.13 -26.06
CA ASN A 161 -1.04 -1.55 -25.68
C ASN A 161 -1.11 -2.19 -24.28
N LEU A 162 -0.10 -2.95 -23.87
CA LEU A 162 -0.03 -3.51 -22.52
C LEU A 162 0.33 -2.44 -21.49
N ALA A 163 1.28 -1.56 -21.81
CA ALA A 163 1.64 -0.46 -20.95
C ALA A 163 0.43 0.46 -20.68
N ASP A 164 -0.33 0.83 -21.73
CA ASP A 164 -1.55 1.63 -21.62
C ASP A 164 -2.60 0.90 -20.76
N ALA A 165 -2.81 -0.41 -20.94
CA ALA A 165 -3.74 -1.18 -20.11
C ALA A 165 -3.34 -1.27 -18.63
N ILE A 166 -2.03 -1.27 -18.33
CA ILE A 166 -1.52 -1.22 -16.94
C ILE A 166 -1.77 0.17 -16.34
N VAL A 167 -1.65 1.24 -17.14
CA VAL A 167 -2.01 2.60 -16.71
C VAL A 167 -3.51 2.66 -16.38
N ASP A 168 -4.37 2.16 -17.25
CA ASP A 168 -5.83 2.09 -16.99
C ASP A 168 -6.14 1.30 -15.70
N LEU A 169 -5.43 0.18 -15.46
CA LEU A 169 -5.58 -0.57 -14.20
C LEU A 169 -5.15 0.27 -12.98
N SER A 170 -4.07 1.04 -13.12
CA SER A 170 -3.59 1.93 -12.07
C SER A 170 -4.60 3.03 -11.75
N GLU A 171 -5.20 3.64 -12.78
CA GLU A 171 -6.26 4.64 -12.62
C GLU A 171 -7.48 4.02 -11.92
N TYR A 172 -7.92 2.84 -12.35
CA TYR A 172 -8.99 2.10 -11.68
C TYR A 172 -8.68 1.82 -10.20
N PHE A 173 -7.45 1.42 -9.87
CA PHE A 173 -7.07 1.21 -8.46
C PHE A 173 -7.09 2.51 -7.65
N ASP A 174 -6.72 3.65 -8.23
CA ASP A 174 -6.81 4.95 -7.55
C ASP A 174 -8.27 5.38 -7.34
N GLU A 175 -9.12 5.26 -8.38
CA GLU A 175 -10.56 5.55 -8.31
C GLU A 175 -11.27 4.71 -7.24
N GLU A 176 -10.93 3.42 -7.17
CA GLU A 176 -11.48 2.50 -6.18
C GLU A 176 -10.85 2.65 -4.79
N ASN A 177 -9.91 3.59 -4.61
CA ASN A 177 -9.15 3.85 -3.37
C ASN A 177 -8.36 2.63 -2.86
N LEU A 178 -7.84 1.82 -3.79
CA LEU A 178 -7.04 0.61 -3.53
C LEU A 178 -5.55 0.93 -3.37
N LEU A 179 -5.08 2.05 -3.95
CA LEU A 179 -3.71 2.54 -3.77
C LEU A 179 -3.65 3.47 -2.56
N PRO A 180 -2.86 3.16 -1.53
CA PRO A 180 -2.67 4.05 -0.40
C PRO A 180 -1.69 5.19 -0.76
N SER A 181 -2.01 6.02 -1.76
CA SER A 181 -1.21 7.19 -2.17
C SER A 181 -0.94 8.16 -1.01
N TRP A 182 -1.78 8.11 0.03
CA TRP A 182 -1.58 8.80 1.28
C TRP A 182 -0.28 8.41 2.02
N LYS A 183 0.28 7.21 1.82
CA LYS A 183 1.56 6.77 2.42
C LYS A 183 2.75 7.59 1.90
N TYR A 184 2.64 8.06 0.67
CA TYR A 184 3.65 8.86 -0.01
C TYR A 184 3.37 10.35 0.07
N ARG A 185 2.44 10.77 0.94
CA ARG A 185 2.05 12.16 1.07
C ARG A 185 2.64 12.76 2.33
N LEU A 186 3.36 13.87 2.13
CA LEU A 186 3.77 14.79 3.19
C LEU A 186 2.79 15.97 3.24
N ASP A 187 2.05 16.12 4.35
CA ASP A 187 1.18 17.26 4.62
C ASP A 187 1.99 18.36 5.32
N VAL A 188 2.41 19.37 4.57
CA VAL A 188 3.17 20.51 5.09
C VAL A 188 2.22 21.62 5.50
N VAL A 189 2.26 22.01 6.77
CA VAL A 189 1.31 22.96 7.36
C VAL A 189 2.05 24.17 7.94
N ASN A 190 1.45 25.36 7.79
CA ASN A 190 2.01 26.57 8.38
C ASN A 190 1.82 26.54 9.90
N CYS A 191 2.92 26.37 10.63
CA CYS A 191 2.91 26.22 12.08
C CYS A 191 3.61 27.40 12.77
N ALA A 192 3.71 28.57 12.13
CA ALA A 192 4.48 29.69 12.68
C ALA A 192 4.05 30.13 14.08
N GLN A 193 2.75 30.06 14.39
CA GLN A 193 2.17 30.47 15.68
C GLN A 193 2.14 29.35 16.72
N THR A 194 2.14 28.09 16.30
CA THR A 194 1.95 26.91 17.16
C THR A 194 3.20 26.02 17.26
N PHE A 195 4.34 26.49 16.73
CA PHE A 195 5.56 25.72 16.57
C PHE A 195 6.06 25.06 17.87
N GLU A 196 6.21 25.84 18.93
CA GLU A 196 6.75 25.36 20.21
C GLU A 196 5.81 24.35 20.87
N GLN A 197 4.50 24.62 20.79
CA GLN A 197 3.48 23.76 21.35
C GLN A 197 3.39 22.41 20.63
N ILE A 198 3.51 22.39 19.29
CA ILE A 198 3.53 21.13 18.53
C ILE A 198 4.75 20.29 18.93
N ILE A 199 5.91 20.91 19.17
CA ILE A 199 7.11 20.20 19.63
C ILE A 199 6.89 19.59 21.02
N GLN A 200 6.31 20.35 21.93
CA GLN A 200 6.09 19.90 23.31
C GLN A 200 5.03 18.80 23.40
N GLN A 201 3.89 19.00 22.73
CA GLN A 201 2.71 18.15 22.86
C GLN A 201 2.62 17.06 21.78
N ARG A 202 3.50 17.11 20.76
CA ARG A 202 3.46 16.23 19.58
C ARG A 202 2.06 16.22 18.95
N ALA A 203 1.40 17.37 18.91
CA ALA A 203 0.07 17.50 18.35
C ALA A 203 -0.07 18.77 17.54
N TYR A 204 -0.65 18.62 16.35
CA TYR A 204 -1.12 19.76 15.58
C TYR A 204 -2.64 19.86 15.69
N ILE A 205 -3.15 21.05 16.00
CA ILE A 205 -4.57 21.30 16.24
C ILE A 205 -5.05 22.35 15.25
N CYS A 206 -6.17 22.07 14.58
CA CYS A 206 -6.84 23.02 13.70
C CYS A 206 -8.37 22.87 13.80
N PRO A 207 -9.16 23.85 13.33
CA PRO A 207 -10.61 23.69 13.27
C PRO A 207 -11.02 22.43 12.46
N ALA A 208 -12.01 21.69 12.92
CA ALA A 208 -12.57 20.55 12.17
C ALA A 208 -13.52 21.00 11.05
N ILE A 209 -14.05 22.23 11.16
CA ILE A 209 -14.93 22.87 10.19
C ILE A 209 -14.15 23.91 9.35
N GLY A 210 -14.53 24.02 8.07
CA GLY A 210 -13.97 24.99 7.14
C GLY A 210 -13.10 24.33 6.07
N GLY A 211 -13.34 24.65 4.80
CA GLY A 211 -12.72 23.96 3.66
C GLY A 211 -11.18 23.99 3.66
N HIS A 212 -10.57 25.04 4.23
CA HIS A 212 -9.12 25.17 4.37
C HIS A 212 -8.49 24.22 5.38
N TYR A 213 -9.28 23.61 6.27
CA TYR A 213 -8.82 22.68 7.32
C TYR A 213 -9.23 21.23 7.04
N ASN A 214 -9.77 20.94 5.86
CA ASN A 214 -9.91 19.58 5.38
C ASN A 214 -8.55 19.06 4.91
N HIS A 215 -8.02 18.09 5.65
CA HIS A 215 -6.76 17.44 5.35
C HIS A 215 -7.01 16.08 4.68
N ARG A 216 -6.25 15.81 3.63
CA ARG A 216 -6.21 14.47 3.04
C ARG A 216 -5.42 13.55 3.96
N ARG A 217 -5.80 12.26 4.03
CA ARG A 217 -4.98 11.26 4.72
C ARG A 217 -3.55 11.34 4.18
N SER A 218 -2.60 11.38 5.10
CA SER A 218 -1.16 11.52 4.83
C SER A 218 -0.42 10.72 5.89
N LEU A 219 0.72 10.13 5.54
CA LEU A 219 1.54 9.41 6.51
C LEU A 219 2.47 10.36 7.27
N TYR A 220 2.93 11.43 6.62
CA TYR A 220 3.88 12.36 7.21
C TYR A 220 3.30 13.76 7.35
N PHE A 221 3.71 14.43 8.41
CA PHE A 221 3.41 15.82 8.72
C PHE A 221 4.69 16.65 8.68
N GLY A 222 4.64 17.81 8.02
CA GLY A 222 5.75 18.76 7.94
C GLY A 222 5.40 20.09 8.59
N MET A 223 6.19 20.52 9.58
CA MET A 223 6.03 21.82 10.22
C MET A 223 6.73 22.91 9.43
N TYR A 224 5.97 23.75 8.72
CA TYR A 224 6.51 24.88 7.99
C TYR A 224 6.58 26.15 8.83
N ARG A 225 7.76 26.76 8.86
CA ARG A 225 7.99 28.10 9.41
C ARG A 225 9.19 28.75 8.69
N SER A 226 9.17 30.07 8.54
CA SER A 226 10.34 30.82 8.03
C SER A 226 10.91 30.28 6.70
N LYS A 227 10.02 29.97 5.74
CA LYS A 227 10.36 29.43 4.40
C LYS A 227 10.96 28.03 4.37
N ARG A 228 10.81 27.23 5.42
CA ARG A 228 11.26 25.84 5.43
C ARG A 228 10.36 24.96 6.27
N VAL A 229 10.33 23.69 5.93
CA VAL A 229 9.89 22.65 6.86
C VAL A 229 11.05 22.42 7.83
N GLU A 230 10.82 22.67 9.12
CA GLU A 230 11.85 22.55 10.16
C GLU A 230 11.77 21.21 10.89
N GLN A 231 10.59 20.57 10.90
CA GLN A 231 10.36 19.28 11.55
C GLN A 231 9.46 18.41 10.68
N ILE A 232 9.73 17.10 10.67
CA ILE A 232 8.87 16.08 10.07
C ILE A 232 8.53 15.04 11.12
N ALA A 233 7.27 14.60 11.16
CA ALA A 233 6.80 13.51 12.00
C ALA A 233 5.90 12.56 11.22
N SER A 234 5.77 11.32 11.69
CA SER A 234 4.67 10.45 11.30
C SER A 234 3.36 10.97 11.90
N ILE A 235 2.26 10.81 11.18
CA ILE A 235 0.91 11.05 11.72
C ILE A 235 0.39 9.71 12.21
N ASP A 236 0.21 9.58 13.51
CA ASP A 236 -0.30 8.35 14.12
C ASP A 236 -1.81 8.24 13.89
N ALA A 237 -2.53 9.33 14.12
CA ALA A 237 -3.98 9.41 13.90
C ALA A 237 -4.48 10.84 13.76
N VAL A 238 -5.66 10.98 13.18
CA VAL A 238 -6.43 12.23 13.16
C VAL A 238 -7.81 12.00 13.75
N ILE A 239 -8.11 12.78 14.79
CA ILE A 239 -9.36 12.71 15.56
C ILE A 239 -10.03 14.08 15.48
N ASP A 240 -11.33 14.09 15.17
CA ASP A 240 -12.18 15.26 15.36
C ASP A 240 -12.79 15.19 16.76
N LEU A 241 -12.58 16.21 17.57
CA LEU A 241 -13.23 16.40 18.87
C LEU A 241 -14.41 17.36 18.65
N GLU A 242 -15.63 16.87 18.86
CA GLU A 242 -16.85 17.68 18.79
C GLU A 242 -17.13 18.36 20.14
N SER A 243 -16.72 17.70 21.23
CA SER A 243 -16.73 18.24 22.60
C SER A 243 -15.70 17.51 23.46
N ASP A 244 -15.65 17.80 24.76
CA ASP A 244 -14.84 17.05 25.73
C ASP A 244 -15.26 15.58 25.87
N ALA A 245 -16.51 15.25 25.51
CA ALA A 245 -17.08 13.91 25.66
C ALA A 245 -17.25 13.18 24.31
N GLU A 246 -17.35 13.94 23.21
CA GLU A 246 -17.65 13.39 21.89
C GLU A 246 -16.45 13.56 20.94
N SER A 247 -15.99 12.44 20.41
CA SER A 247 -14.84 12.38 19.50
C SER A 247 -15.07 11.37 18.39
N MET A 248 -14.60 11.68 17.19
CA MET A 248 -14.69 10.85 16.01
C MET A 248 -13.30 10.62 15.42
N LEU A 249 -12.86 9.36 15.34
CA LEU A 249 -11.64 9.00 14.63
C LEU A 249 -11.86 9.17 13.12
N LYS A 250 -11.07 10.03 12.46
CA LYS A 250 -11.12 10.18 10.99
C LYS A 250 -10.33 9.08 10.31
N TRP A 251 -9.10 8.86 10.77
CA TRP A 251 -8.22 7.82 10.28
C TRP A 251 -7.05 7.64 11.24
N LYS A 252 -6.40 6.48 11.15
CA LYS A 252 -5.17 6.14 11.89
C LYS A 252 -4.17 5.48 10.94
N ASN A 253 -2.89 5.65 11.22
CA ASN A 253 -1.80 5.00 10.48
C ASN A 253 -0.96 4.08 11.38
N VAL A 254 -1.27 4.02 12.68
CA VAL A 254 -0.63 3.11 13.63
C VAL A 254 -1.61 2.08 14.15
N ASN A 255 -1.08 0.90 14.49
CA ASN A 255 -1.84 -0.19 15.06
C ASN A 255 -1.99 -0.03 16.58
N LEU A 256 -2.68 1.05 16.99
CA LEU A 256 -3.13 1.28 18.36
C LEU A 256 -4.66 1.19 18.41
N SER A 257 -5.20 0.90 19.60
CA SER A 257 -6.64 0.89 19.82
C SER A 257 -7.22 2.29 19.63
N ASN A 258 -8.47 2.36 19.17
CA ASN A 258 -9.12 3.65 18.91
C ASN A 258 -9.26 4.44 20.22
N GLU A 259 -9.53 3.76 21.33
CA GLU A 259 -9.65 4.36 22.66
C GLU A 259 -8.33 5.00 23.11
N SER A 260 -7.20 4.35 22.87
CA SER A 260 -5.88 4.89 23.20
C SER A 260 -5.56 6.13 22.37
N LEU A 261 -5.82 6.09 21.06
CA LEU A 261 -5.60 7.23 20.15
C LEU A 261 -6.49 8.43 20.50
N ILE A 262 -7.76 8.18 20.83
CA ILE A 262 -8.70 9.22 21.27
C ILE A 262 -8.24 9.82 22.60
N SER A 263 -7.82 8.99 23.56
CA SER A 263 -7.33 9.46 24.85
C SER A 263 -6.08 10.33 24.69
N MET A 264 -5.12 9.93 23.85
CA MET A 264 -3.94 10.75 23.52
C MET A 264 -4.34 12.08 22.85
N ALA A 265 -5.30 12.06 21.93
CA ALA A 265 -5.76 13.29 21.26
C ALA A 265 -6.39 14.26 22.27
N GLN A 266 -7.23 13.77 23.18
CA GLN A 266 -7.86 14.58 24.23
C GLN A 266 -6.84 15.13 25.23
N GLU A 267 -5.88 14.31 25.68
CA GLU A 267 -4.82 14.73 26.59
C GLU A 267 -3.95 15.83 25.97
N ARG A 268 -3.49 15.61 24.73
CA ARG A 268 -2.68 16.60 24.00
C ARG A 268 -3.47 17.87 23.73
N TYR A 269 -4.76 17.77 23.39
CA TYR A 269 -5.63 18.94 23.20
C TYR A 269 -5.81 19.77 24.49
N ARG A 270 -5.99 19.13 25.65
CA ARG A 270 -6.13 19.83 26.94
C ARG A 270 -4.82 20.50 27.39
N SER A 271 -3.69 19.87 27.09
CA SER A 271 -2.35 20.34 27.41
C SER A 271 -1.83 21.45 26.47
N CYS A 272 -2.61 21.78 25.44
CA CYS A 272 -2.31 22.82 24.48
C CYS A 272 -2.91 24.16 24.93
N ASP A 273 -2.05 25.17 25.12
CA ASP A 273 -2.46 26.53 25.49
C ASP A 273 -3.15 27.26 24.31
N VAL A 274 -2.62 27.11 23.10
CA VAL A 274 -3.21 27.65 21.87
C VAL A 274 -3.99 26.55 21.17
N ARG A 275 -5.30 26.59 21.26
CA ARG A 275 -6.22 25.66 20.59
C ARG A 275 -7.41 26.39 19.99
N CYS A 276 -7.95 25.84 18.90
CA CYS A 276 -9.21 26.33 18.36
C CYS A 276 -10.38 25.86 19.23
N GLU A 277 -11.51 26.55 19.15
CA GLU A 277 -12.75 26.07 19.75
C GLU A 277 -13.23 24.80 19.06
N TYR A 278 -14.14 24.09 19.75
CA TYR A 278 -14.81 22.94 19.18
C TYR A 278 -15.69 23.34 17.97
N PRO A 279 -15.79 22.47 16.95
CA PRO A 279 -15.10 21.20 16.85
C PRO A 279 -13.65 21.35 16.36
N ALA A 280 -12.76 20.64 17.02
CA ALA A 280 -11.31 20.73 16.82
C ALA A 280 -10.77 19.42 16.22
N ARG A 281 -9.93 19.51 15.21
CA ARG A 281 -9.20 18.39 14.61
C ARG A 281 -7.81 18.32 15.22
N VAL A 282 -7.48 17.16 15.77
CA VAL A 282 -6.21 16.88 16.43
C VAL A 282 -5.44 15.83 15.63
N PHE A 283 -4.25 16.21 15.20
CA PHE A 283 -3.26 15.31 14.63
C PHE A 283 -2.39 14.81 15.78
N VAL A 284 -2.47 13.51 16.05
CA VAL A 284 -1.56 12.83 16.97
C VAL A 284 -0.30 12.52 16.19
N LEU A 285 0.81 13.18 16.53
CA LEU A 285 2.09 13.02 15.84
C LEU A 285 3.01 12.08 16.61
N GLY A 286 3.84 11.36 15.86
CA GLY A 286 4.96 10.59 16.39
C GLY A 286 6.14 11.49 16.80
N GLU A 287 7.35 10.95 16.71
CA GLU A 287 8.56 11.73 16.96
C GLU A 287 8.80 12.76 15.87
N LEU A 288 9.26 13.95 16.30
CA LEU A 288 9.58 15.07 15.42
C LEU A 288 11.07 15.06 15.12
N HIS A 289 11.40 15.00 13.83
CA HIS A 289 12.77 14.95 13.35
C HIS A 289 13.11 16.24 12.61
N PRO A 290 14.23 16.90 12.96
CA PRO A 290 14.62 18.15 12.36
C PRO A 290 14.99 17.97 10.88
N THR A 291 14.61 18.92 10.04
CA THR A 291 14.99 18.96 8.62
C THR A 291 15.14 20.40 8.12
N THR A 292 15.57 20.56 6.88
CA THR A 292 15.79 21.86 6.22
C THR A 292 15.23 21.87 4.80
N PHE A 293 14.01 21.36 4.63
CA PHE A 293 13.33 21.32 3.33
C PHE A 293 12.72 22.67 2.98
N SER A 294 13.34 23.40 2.07
CA SER A 294 13.14 24.85 1.92
C SER A 294 12.33 25.24 0.68
N LYS A 295 11.54 26.30 0.83
CA LYS A 295 10.83 26.96 -0.28
C LYS A 295 11.77 27.98 -0.93
N SER A 296 12.19 27.69 -2.16
CA SER A 296 13.02 28.56 -3.01
C SER A 296 12.26 29.81 -3.46
N SER A 297 11.02 29.64 -3.94
CA SER A 297 10.23 30.70 -4.56
C SER A 297 9.94 31.90 -3.63
N PRO A 298 9.72 33.11 -4.18
CA PRO A 298 9.41 34.32 -3.39
C PRO A 298 8.18 34.16 -2.50
N GLY A 299 8.17 34.89 -1.38
CA GLY A 299 7.07 34.87 -0.41
C GLY A 299 6.98 33.59 0.44
N GLY A 300 6.12 33.60 1.45
CA GLY A 300 5.81 32.44 2.28
C GLY A 300 5.01 31.36 1.54
N MET A 301 4.63 30.30 2.24
CA MET A 301 3.70 29.29 1.73
C MET A 301 2.35 29.95 1.43
N GLN A 302 1.78 29.65 0.26
CA GLN A 302 0.45 30.13 -0.10
C GLN A 302 -0.60 29.18 0.48
N GLY A 303 -1.53 29.73 1.26
CA GLY A 303 -2.53 28.95 1.98
C GLY A 303 -2.03 28.41 3.32
N THR A 304 -2.87 27.59 3.95
CA THR A 304 -2.61 27.03 5.28
C THR A 304 -1.77 25.75 5.22
N LYS A 305 -1.77 25.04 4.09
CA LYS A 305 -1.10 23.76 3.88
C LYS A 305 -0.74 23.49 2.43
N GLN A 306 0.21 22.59 2.21
CA GLN A 306 0.65 22.10 0.91
C GLN A 306 0.99 20.61 0.99
N TYR A 307 0.72 19.87 -0.08
CA TYR A 307 1.04 18.45 -0.19
C TYR A 307 2.26 18.23 -1.08
N PHE A 308 3.13 17.31 -0.69
CA PHE A 308 4.22 16.83 -1.51
C PHE A 308 4.13 15.32 -1.67
N ASP A 309 4.40 14.84 -2.88
CA ASP A 309 4.57 13.42 -3.15
C ASP A 309 6.05 13.05 -2.92
N ILE A 310 6.26 12.12 -2.00
CA ILE A 310 7.59 11.64 -1.61
C ILE A 310 7.80 10.17 -2.03
N GLY A 311 6.92 9.61 -2.86
CA GLY A 311 6.98 8.20 -3.28
C GLY A 311 8.32 7.83 -3.92
N ASN A 312 8.89 8.75 -4.70
CA ASN A 312 10.19 8.59 -5.33
C ASN A 312 11.37 8.46 -4.35
N LEU A 313 11.19 8.82 -3.08
CA LEU A 313 12.25 8.76 -2.08
C LEU A 313 12.37 7.40 -1.41
N ALA A 314 11.38 6.51 -1.54
CA ALA A 314 11.38 5.17 -0.93
C ALA A 314 11.88 5.20 0.54
N VAL A 315 11.22 5.98 1.38
CA VAL A 315 11.57 6.16 2.81
C VAL A 315 10.89 5.09 3.67
N LYS A 316 11.58 4.65 4.72
CA LYS A 316 11.02 3.70 5.69
C LYS A 316 10.26 4.39 6.81
N ASP A 317 10.75 5.52 7.28
CA ASP A 317 10.21 6.23 8.44
C ASP A 317 10.39 7.77 8.34
N ALA A 318 9.88 8.48 9.34
CA ALA A 318 9.92 9.95 9.38
C ALA A 318 11.35 10.51 9.56
N ALA A 319 12.23 9.77 10.23
CA ALA A 319 13.62 10.17 10.45
C ALA A 319 14.44 10.10 9.16
N GLU A 320 14.27 9.02 8.39
CA GLU A 320 14.87 8.86 7.07
C GLU A 320 14.34 9.93 6.10
N LEU A 321 13.03 10.20 6.13
CA LEU A 321 12.43 11.26 5.33
C LEU A 321 13.02 12.64 5.68
N ALA A 322 13.12 12.98 6.96
CA ALA A 322 13.74 14.22 7.42
C ALA A 322 15.18 14.37 6.93
N THR A 323 15.94 13.26 6.93
CA THR A 323 17.33 13.22 6.46
C THR A 323 17.42 13.40 4.95
N LYS A 324 16.60 12.69 4.17
CA LYS A 324 16.59 12.79 2.69
C LYS A 324 16.15 14.15 2.17
N LEU A 325 15.23 14.81 2.90
CA LEU A 325 14.75 16.14 2.56
C LEU A 325 15.64 17.28 3.10
N ALA A 326 16.63 16.98 3.94
CA ALA A 326 17.55 17.99 4.46
C ALA A 326 18.34 18.65 3.31
N GLY A 327 18.33 19.99 3.29
CA GLY A 327 18.98 20.79 2.25
C GLY A 327 18.30 20.75 0.87
N LYS A 328 17.16 20.05 0.73
CA LYS A 328 16.38 20.02 -0.52
C LYS A 328 15.46 21.23 -0.63
N THR A 329 15.06 21.53 -1.86
CA THR A 329 14.09 22.58 -2.19
C THR A 329 12.78 21.99 -2.68
N TRP A 330 11.70 22.72 -2.47
CA TRP A 330 10.34 22.32 -2.87
C TRP A 330 10.21 22.04 -4.38
N ASP A 331 10.95 22.74 -5.23
CA ASP A 331 10.86 22.59 -6.70
C ASP A 331 11.24 21.19 -7.22
N ASN A 332 11.82 20.33 -6.37
CA ASN A 332 12.20 18.97 -6.74
C ASN A 332 11.12 17.93 -6.40
N TYR A 333 9.92 18.35 -5.96
CA TYR A 333 8.87 17.49 -5.42
C TYR A 333 7.45 17.94 -5.78
#